data_AF-A0A0E3NPG7-F1
#
_entry.id   AF-A0A0E3NPG7-F1
#
_cell.length_a   1.000
_cell.length_b   1.000
_cell.length_c   1.000
_cell.angle_alpha   90.00
_cell.angle_beta   90.00
_cell.angle_gamma   90.00
#
_symmetry.space_group_name_H-M   'P 1'
#
loop_
_entity.id
_entity.type
_entity.pdbx_description
1 polymer ?
#
loop_
_entity_poly.entity_id
_entity_poly.type
_entity_poly.pdbx_seq_one_letter_code
_entity_poly.pdbx_strand_id
1 'polypeptide(L)'
;MPYFRFNLNTNSKLNTNSKYFGISSRNPDKPINARINLNGRTIMTESDTKITLIGSRLAREGLEFIFKGEMPECKKCRLKNTCLNLEPGRRYRIERVKSKDIHECFLHDSGVLAVDVSRAPILTTMESRKAVEGAKIMYEPAKCGKRECSVYEICHPEGLLKGDKCKIVEVLESLDSKCEAGNSLKKVKLAW
;
A
#
# COMPACT_ATOMS: atom_id res chain seq x y z
N MET A 1 7.82 22.91 4.41
CA MET A 1 7.84 21.50 4.86
C MET A 1 6.63 20.79 4.27
N PRO A 2 6.76 19.83 3.34
CA PRO A 2 5.61 19.07 2.89
C PRO A 2 5.40 17.85 3.79
N TYR A 3 4.14 17.73 4.17
CA TYR A 3 3.56 16.84 5.16
C TYR A 3 3.36 15.44 4.58
N PHE A 4 3.96 14.43 5.21
CA PHE A 4 3.50 13.05 5.11
C PHE A 4 3.15 12.58 6.52
N ARG A 5 1.90 12.16 6.74
CA ARG A 5 1.42 11.64 8.01
C ARG A 5 1.61 10.12 7.98
N PHE A 6 2.52 9.61 8.80
CA PHE A 6 2.82 8.18 8.89
C PHE A 6 1.87 7.50 9.88
N ASN A 7 1.37 6.32 9.54
CA ASN A 7 0.69 5.44 10.49
C ASN A 7 1.75 4.47 11.03
N LEU A 8 2.33 4.78 12.19
CA LEU A 8 3.31 3.93 12.87
C LEU A 8 2.55 2.87 13.67
N ASN A 9 2.48 1.64 13.16
CA ASN A 9 2.16 0.49 13.99
C ASN A 9 3.13 -0.64 13.68
N THR A 10 4.29 -0.61 14.32
CA THR A 10 5.29 -1.69 14.24
C THR A 10 5.70 -2.08 15.65
N ASN A 11 5.13 -3.17 16.14
CA ASN A 11 5.66 -3.92 17.27
C ASN A 11 6.46 -5.09 16.68
N SER A 12 7.77 -4.92 16.48
CA SER A 12 8.67 -6.00 16.09
C SER A 12 9.80 -6.13 17.10
N LYS A 13 9.73 -7.21 17.88
CA LYS A 13 10.83 -7.69 18.71
C LYS A 13 11.93 -8.21 17.79
N LEU A 14 13.12 -7.67 18.00
CA LEU A 14 14.40 -8.12 17.46
C LEU A 14 14.63 -9.60 17.79
N ASN A 15 15.08 -10.39 16.81
CA ASN A 15 15.88 -11.57 17.11
C ASN A 15 17.06 -11.68 16.15
N THR A 16 18.23 -11.71 16.75
CA THR A 16 19.57 -11.86 16.19
C THR A 16 19.88 -13.33 15.89
N ASN A 17 20.52 -13.63 14.77
CA ASN A 17 21.70 -14.54 14.71
C ASN A 17 22.21 -14.78 13.27
N SER A 18 23.22 -14.00 12.89
CA SER A 18 24.59 -14.46 12.57
C SER A 18 24.84 -15.82 11.88
N LYS A 19 25.67 -15.71 10.81
CA LYS A 19 26.70 -16.64 10.27
C LYS A 19 26.26 -17.77 9.31
N TYR A 20 26.75 -17.71 8.07
CA TYR A 20 27.83 -18.55 7.48
C TYR A 20 27.77 -18.45 5.93
N PHE A 21 28.90 -18.06 5.30
CA PHE A 21 29.49 -18.45 3.97
C PHE A 21 28.56 -18.61 2.73
N GLY A 22 28.87 -18.27 1.48
CA GLY A 22 30.09 -17.89 0.75
C GLY A 22 29.94 -18.30 -0.74
N ILE A 23 30.26 -17.36 -1.66
CA ILE A 23 30.64 -17.51 -3.09
C ILE A 23 29.57 -17.95 -4.14
N SER A 24 29.22 -17.06 -5.08
CA SER A 24 29.73 -17.08 -6.47
C SER A 24 28.87 -16.23 -7.43
N SER A 25 29.56 -15.41 -8.22
CA SER A 25 29.05 -14.60 -9.32
C SER A 25 28.48 -15.44 -10.48
N ARG A 26 27.33 -15.05 -11.02
CA ARG A 26 26.98 -15.15 -12.45
C ARG A 26 25.91 -14.10 -12.80
N ASN A 27 26.22 -13.26 -13.78
CA ASN A 27 25.35 -12.28 -14.44
C ASN A 27 24.61 -12.96 -15.63
N PRO A 28 23.78 -12.25 -16.40
CA PRO A 28 22.37 -11.87 -16.22
C PRO A 28 21.40 -12.79 -17.02
N ASP A 29 20.09 -12.46 -16.97
CA ASP A 29 19.00 -12.97 -17.83
C ASP A 29 18.45 -14.39 -17.59
N LYS A 30 17.36 -14.47 -16.79
CA LYS A 30 16.28 -15.46 -17.00
C LYS A 30 14.94 -14.94 -16.44
N PRO A 31 13.81 -15.23 -17.10
CA PRO A 31 12.53 -14.61 -16.81
C PRO A 31 11.96 -15.07 -15.47
N ILE A 32 11.41 -14.12 -14.72
CA ILE A 32 10.63 -14.35 -13.51
C ILE A 32 9.28 -14.92 -13.95
N ASN A 33 9.16 -16.25 -13.98
CA ASN A 33 7.88 -16.98 -13.93
C ASN A 33 8.19 -18.46 -13.67
N ALA A 34 8.37 -18.82 -12.40
CA ALA A 34 8.41 -20.21 -11.97
C ALA A 34 6.97 -20.65 -11.64
N ARG A 35 6.44 -21.61 -12.42
CA ARG A 35 5.20 -22.33 -12.07
C ARG A 35 5.52 -23.27 -10.90
N ILE A 36 4.87 -23.08 -9.76
CA ILE A 36 4.86 -24.07 -8.67
C ILE A 36 3.45 -24.64 -8.61
N ASN A 37 3.32 -25.92 -8.93
CA ASN A 37 2.05 -26.65 -8.92
C ASN A 37 2.02 -27.51 -7.65
N LEU A 38 1.24 -27.09 -6.64
CA LEU A 38 0.93 -27.90 -5.45
C LEU A 38 -0.53 -27.64 -5.02
N ASN A 39 -1.37 -28.65 -5.22
CA ASN A 39 -2.61 -28.93 -4.46
C ASN A 39 -3.65 -27.81 -4.29
N GLY A 40 -4.28 -27.39 -5.39
CA GLY A 40 -5.71 -26.99 -5.38
C GLY A 40 -6.10 -25.74 -4.58
N ARG A 41 -5.16 -24.90 -4.15
CA ARG A 41 -5.42 -23.51 -3.73
C ARG A 41 -4.77 -22.59 -4.75
N THR A 42 -5.57 -21.93 -5.57
CA THR A 42 -5.12 -20.79 -6.36
C THR A 42 -4.74 -19.68 -5.38
N ILE A 43 -3.48 -19.64 -4.95
CA ILE A 43 -2.92 -18.42 -4.40
C ILE A 43 -2.89 -17.46 -5.57
N MET A 44 -3.72 -16.43 -5.53
CA MET A 44 -3.64 -15.27 -6.41
C MET A 44 -2.23 -14.67 -6.27
N THR A 45 -1.33 -15.07 -7.16
CA THR A 45 -0.05 -14.41 -7.40
C THR A 45 0.07 -14.13 -8.89
N GLU A 46 -0.96 -13.50 -9.45
CA GLU A 46 -0.72 -12.64 -10.60
C GLU A 46 -0.12 -11.35 -10.04
N SER A 47 1.16 -11.19 -10.32
CA SER A 47 1.99 -10.06 -9.98
C SER A 47 1.46 -8.78 -10.63
N ASP A 48 0.49 -8.14 -9.96
CA ASP A 48 0.10 -6.73 -10.19
C ASP A 48 1.17 -5.79 -9.61
N THR A 49 2.43 -6.12 -9.88
CA THR A 49 3.59 -5.41 -9.43
C THR A 49 4.03 -4.46 -10.54
N LYS A 50 4.01 -3.16 -10.27
CA LYS A 50 4.46 -2.10 -11.18
C LYS A 50 5.80 -1.56 -10.72
N ILE A 51 6.63 -1.14 -11.66
CA ILE A 51 7.86 -0.41 -11.36
C ILE A 51 7.52 1.07 -11.26
N THR A 52 7.94 1.74 -10.20
CA THR A 52 7.83 3.21 -10.07
C THR A 52 9.08 3.78 -9.39
N LEU A 53 9.10 5.10 -9.20
CA LEU A 53 10.17 5.82 -8.49
C LEU A 53 9.63 6.40 -7.19
N ILE A 54 10.36 6.21 -6.09
CA ILE A 54 10.04 6.81 -4.80
C ILE A 54 11.27 7.48 -4.18
N GLY A 55 11.08 8.55 -3.41
CA GLY A 55 12.17 9.21 -2.68
C GLY A 55 13.03 8.21 -1.89
N SER A 56 14.34 8.32 -2.02
CA SER A 56 15.29 7.33 -1.47
C SER A 56 15.11 7.08 0.04
N ARG A 57 14.75 8.11 0.82
CA ARG A 57 14.47 8.01 2.26
C ARG A 57 13.23 7.16 2.61
N LEU A 58 12.32 7.00 1.65
CA LEU A 58 11.05 6.25 1.76
C LEU A 58 11.12 4.87 1.07
N ALA A 59 12.16 4.59 0.28
CA ALA A 59 12.33 3.34 -0.45
C ALA A 59 12.66 2.17 0.51
N ARG A 60 11.64 1.65 1.19
CA ARG A 60 11.76 0.53 2.14
C ARG A 60 10.71 -0.51 1.83
N GLU A 61 11.11 -1.77 1.78
CA GLU A 61 10.19 -2.89 1.56
C GLU A 61 9.13 -2.94 2.67
N GLY A 62 7.89 -3.24 2.28
CA GLY A 62 6.73 -3.23 3.16
C GLY A 62 6.11 -1.86 3.45
N LEU A 63 6.77 -0.75 3.06
CA LEU A 63 6.21 0.58 3.27
C LEU A 63 5.02 0.83 2.33
N GLU A 64 3.93 1.35 2.91
CA GLU A 64 2.74 1.76 2.16
C GLU A 64 2.67 3.28 2.01
N PHE A 65 2.18 3.75 0.86
CA PHE A 65 2.05 5.18 0.58
C PHE A 65 0.83 5.48 -0.29
N ILE A 66 0.34 6.72 -0.22
CA ILE A 66 -0.67 7.25 -1.14
C ILE A 66 0.03 8.00 -2.26
N PHE A 67 -0.16 7.58 -3.50
CA PHE A 67 0.38 8.29 -4.64
C PHE A 67 -0.44 9.57 -4.90
N LYS A 68 0.17 10.75 -4.81
CA LYS A 68 -0.54 12.04 -4.93
C LYS A 68 -0.60 12.60 -6.36
N GLY A 69 0.16 12.03 -7.31
CA GLY A 69 0.15 12.47 -8.71
C GLY A 69 1.26 13.46 -9.07
N GLU A 70 1.03 14.19 -10.17
CA GLU A 70 1.99 15.15 -10.72
C GLU A 70 2.11 16.42 -9.86
N MET A 71 3.33 16.91 -9.68
CA MET A 71 3.61 18.25 -9.12
C MET A 71 4.20 19.18 -10.20
N PRO A 72 4.09 20.51 -10.06
CA PRO A 72 4.60 21.46 -11.06
C PRO A 72 6.07 21.25 -11.48
N GLU A 73 6.91 20.83 -10.53
CA GLU A 73 8.34 20.54 -10.71
C GLU A 73 8.58 19.34 -11.63
N CYS A 74 7.61 18.42 -11.74
CA CYS A 74 7.71 17.24 -12.59
C CYS A 74 7.66 17.57 -14.09
N LYS A 75 7.19 18.77 -14.48
CA LYS A 75 7.03 19.15 -15.89
C LYS A 75 8.33 19.08 -16.71
N LYS A 76 9.48 19.29 -16.06
CA LYS A 76 10.81 19.25 -16.69
C LYS A 76 11.57 17.95 -16.41
N CYS A 77 10.96 17.00 -15.71
CA CYS A 77 11.61 15.76 -15.29
C CYS A 77 11.65 14.73 -16.42
N ARG A 78 12.83 14.17 -16.71
CA ARG A 78 13.01 13.11 -17.72
C ARG A 78 12.39 11.78 -17.30
N LEU A 79 12.25 11.55 -16.00
CA LEU A 79 11.71 10.31 -15.42
C LEU A 79 10.21 10.40 -15.13
N LYS A 80 9.54 11.46 -15.60
CA LYS A 80 8.12 11.75 -15.34
C LYS A 80 7.22 10.53 -15.63
N ASN A 81 7.41 9.88 -16.77
CA ASN A 81 6.55 8.75 -17.17
C ASN A 81 6.63 7.57 -16.20
N THR A 82 7.84 7.24 -15.71
CA THR A 82 8.03 6.15 -14.74
C THR A 82 7.55 6.53 -13.34
N CYS A 83 7.73 7.80 -12.95
CA CYS A 83 7.29 8.30 -11.64
C CYS A 83 5.76 8.48 -11.55
N LEU A 84 5.09 8.79 -12.66
CA LEU A 84 3.65 9.12 -12.71
C LEU A 84 2.79 8.02 -13.34
N ASN A 85 3.26 6.77 -13.33
CA ASN A 85 2.53 5.63 -13.89
C ASN A 85 1.54 4.95 -12.91
N LEU A 86 1.34 5.58 -11.75
CA LEU A 86 0.40 5.14 -10.73
C LEU A 86 -0.86 6.01 -10.76
N GLU A 87 -1.96 5.47 -10.24
CA GLU A 87 -3.23 6.20 -10.18
C GLU A 87 -3.22 7.15 -8.96
N PRO A 88 -3.44 8.46 -9.16
CA PRO A 88 -3.47 9.42 -8.06
C PRO A 88 -4.58 9.12 -7.04
N GLY A 89 -4.29 9.40 -5.77
CA GLY A 89 -5.22 9.16 -4.66
C GLY A 89 -5.32 7.69 -4.24
N ARG A 90 -4.45 6.80 -4.74
CA ARG A 90 -4.47 5.36 -4.45
C ARG A 90 -3.34 4.91 -3.55
N ARG A 91 -3.57 3.80 -2.82
CA ARG A 91 -2.60 3.21 -1.89
C ARG A 91 -1.80 2.09 -2.53
N TYR A 92 -0.48 2.19 -2.44
CA TYR A 92 0.46 1.19 -2.92
C TYR A 92 1.40 0.76 -1.80
N ARG A 93 1.91 -0.48 -1.91
CA ARG A 93 2.94 -1.03 -1.04
C ARG A 93 4.20 -1.30 -1.83
N ILE A 94 5.35 -0.98 -1.25
CA ILE A 94 6.67 -1.33 -1.80
C ILE A 94 6.92 -2.82 -1.53
N GLU A 95 6.97 -3.61 -2.60
CA GLU A 95 7.30 -5.04 -2.53
C GLU A 95 8.81 -5.26 -2.57
N ARG A 96 9.54 -4.43 -3.34
CA ARG A 96 11.01 -4.57 -3.47
C ARG A 96 11.67 -3.27 -3.87
N VAL A 97 12.89 -3.04 -3.39
CA VAL A 97 13.77 -2.00 -3.94
C VAL A 97 14.64 -2.61 -5.03
N LYS A 98 14.48 -2.17 -6.28
CA LYS A 98 15.11 -2.82 -7.45
C LYS A 98 16.60 -2.54 -7.57
N SER A 99 16.98 -1.28 -7.35
CA SER A 99 18.36 -0.82 -7.45
C SER A 99 18.67 0.19 -6.35
N LYS A 100 19.97 0.37 -6.08
CA LYS A 100 20.48 1.44 -5.21
C LYS A 100 20.90 2.68 -6.01
N ASP A 101 20.63 2.69 -7.31
CA ASP A 101 20.97 3.80 -8.19
C ASP A 101 20.01 4.95 -7.93
N ILE A 102 20.55 6.02 -7.35
CA ILE A 102 19.79 7.22 -7.02
C ILE A 102 19.65 8.08 -8.28
N HIS A 103 18.41 8.37 -8.65
CA HIS A 103 18.11 9.33 -9.69
C HIS A 103 17.78 10.69 -9.10
N GLU A 104 18.26 11.76 -9.74
CA GLU A 104 17.95 13.13 -9.33
C GLU A 104 16.45 13.44 -9.48
N CYS A 105 15.91 14.16 -8.50
CA CYS A 105 14.52 14.57 -8.48
C CYS A 105 14.40 15.97 -7.86
N PHE A 106 13.61 16.85 -8.49
CA PHE A 106 13.40 18.22 -8.01
C PHE A 106 12.58 18.29 -6.71
N LEU A 107 11.85 17.22 -6.35
CA LEU A 107 11.02 17.16 -5.14
C LEU A 107 11.70 16.49 -3.95
N HIS A 108 12.63 15.57 -4.22
CA HIS A 108 13.30 14.77 -3.20
C HIS A 108 14.77 15.15 -3.16
N ASP A 109 15.17 15.82 -2.08
CA ASP A 109 16.55 16.28 -1.82
C ASP A 109 17.61 15.16 -1.91
N SER A 110 17.24 13.93 -1.58
CA SER A 110 18.11 12.74 -1.64
C SER A 110 17.87 11.88 -2.88
N GLY A 111 17.18 12.41 -3.89
CA GLY A 111 16.81 11.69 -5.11
C GLY A 111 15.76 10.59 -4.90
N VAL A 112 15.54 9.78 -5.94
CA VAL A 112 14.56 8.70 -6.00
C VAL A 112 15.20 7.38 -6.40
N LEU A 113 14.60 6.26 -5.96
CA LEU A 113 15.02 4.90 -6.27
C LEU A 113 13.90 4.15 -7.01
N ALA A 114 14.29 3.21 -7.87
CA ALA A 114 13.37 2.32 -8.54
C ALA A 114 12.86 1.23 -7.58
N VAL A 115 11.54 1.13 -7.47
CA VAL A 115 10.85 0.17 -6.60
C VAL A 115 9.77 -0.59 -7.35
N ASP A 116 9.61 -1.85 -6.97
CA ASP A 116 8.47 -2.68 -7.34
C ASP A 116 7.35 -2.42 -6.32
N VAL A 117 6.16 -2.03 -6.80
CA VAL A 117 5.00 -1.70 -5.97
C VAL A 117 3.77 -2.50 -6.37
N SER A 118 2.93 -2.84 -5.40
CA SER A 118 1.63 -3.48 -5.61
C SER A 118 0.51 -2.62 -5.04
N ARG A 119 -0.74 -2.84 -5.48
CA ARG A 119 -1.91 -2.24 -4.82
C ARG A 119 -2.01 -2.75 -3.38
N ALA A 120 -2.11 -1.83 -2.42
CA ALA A 120 -2.24 -2.18 -1.01
C ALA A 120 -3.72 -2.22 -0.59
N PRO A 121 -4.17 -3.26 0.13
CA PRO A 121 -5.47 -3.26 0.78
C PRO A 121 -5.59 -2.11 1.78
N ILE A 122 -6.77 -1.52 1.87
CA ILE A 122 -7.02 -0.36 2.72
C ILE A 122 -7.87 -0.80 3.91
N LEU A 123 -7.34 -0.58 5.11
CA LEU A 123 -8.07 -0.79 6.36
C LEU A 123 -9.15 0.30 6.50
N THR A 124 -10.39 -0.13 6.65
CA THR A 124 -11.53 0.75 6.90
C THR A 124 -12.52 0.12 7.86
N THR A 125 -13.57 0.85 8.24
CA THR A 125 -14.70 0.30 8.97
C THR A 125 -15.93 0.15 8.08
N MET A 126 -16.75 -0.85 8.37
CA MET A 126 -18.01 -1.09 7.67
C MET A 126 -19.07 -1.60 8.63
N GLU A 127 -20.35 -1.38 8.31
CA GLU A 127 -21.46 -2.01 9.03
C GLU A 127 -21.29 -3.53 9.12
N SER A 128 -21.46 -4.08 10.32
CA SER A 128 -21.28 -5.52 10.58
C SER A 128 -22.06 -6.44 9.63
N ARG A 129 -23.22 -5.99 9.13
CA ARG A 129 -24.08 -6.74 8.20
C ARG A 129 -23.51 -6.83 6.77
N LYS A 130 -22.68 -5.87 6.38
CA LYS A 130 -22.04 -5.79 5.05
C LYS A 130 -20.62 -6.38 5.05
N ALA A 131 -20.03 -6.55 6.22
CA ALA A 131 -18.68 -7.08 6.41
C ALA A 131 -18.64 -8.61 6.22
N VAL A 132 -18.73 -9.05 4.97
CA VAL A 132 -18.63 -10.45 4.56
C VAL A 132 -17.34 -10.65 3.76
N GLU A 133 -16.45 -11.52 4.25
CA GLU A 133 -15.20 -11.81 3.57
C GLU A 133 -15.44 -12.37 2.16
N GLY A 134 -14.66 -11.90 1.19
CA GLY A 134 -14.80 -12.25 -0.22
C GLY A 134 -15.86 -11.47 -1.00
N ALA A 135 -16.75 -10.73 -0.32
CA ALA A 135 -17.80 -9.96 -0.98
C ALA A 135 -17.23 -8.79 -1.81
N LYS A 136 -17.85 -8.53 -2.96
CA LYS A 136 -17.59 -7.33 -3.77
C LYS A 136 -18.59 -6.25 -3.39
N ILE A 137 -18.09 -5.08 -3.05
CA ILE A 137 -18.90 -3.94 -2.63
C ILE A 137 -18.56 -2.71 -3.47
N MET A 138 -19.49 -1.75 -3.49
CA MET A 138 -19.20 -0.39 -3.91
C MET A 138 -18.86 0.41 -2.65
N TYR A 139 -17.67 1.00 -2.60
CA TYR A 139 -17.24 1.77 -1.44
C TYR A 139 -18.06 3.05 -1.31
N GLU A 140 -18.67 3.22 -0.14
CA GLU A 140 -19.31 4.45 0.29
C GLU A 140 -18.64 4.94 1.59
N PRO A 141 -18.18 6.19 1.64
CA PRO A 141 -17.67 6.77 2.88
C PRO A 141 -18.71 6.72 4.00
N ALA A 142 -18.23 6.53 5.24
CA ALA A 142 -19.09 6.51 6.41
C ALA A 142 -19.85 7.84 6.56
N LYS A 143 -21.19 7.78 6.66
CA LYS A 143 -22.03 8.97 6.84
C LYS A 143 -22.20 9.26 8.33
N CYS A 144 -21.14 9.71 9.00
CA CYS A 144 -21.24 10.22 10.37
C CYS A 144 -20.81 11.70 10.44
N GLY A 145 -21.62 12.52 11.10
CA GLY A 145 -21.31 13.95 11.28
C GLY A 145 -20.22 14.23 12.32
N LYS A 146 -19.56 13.20 12.85
CA LYS A 146 -18.64 13.28 14.00
C LYS A 146 -17.19 13.27 13.52
N ARG A 147 -16.69 14.45 13.10
CA ARG A 147 -15.32 14.62 12.58
C ARG A 147 -14.23 14.47 13.65
N GLU A 148 -14.55 14.74 14.91
CA GLU A 148 -13.63 14.63 16.06
C GLU A 148 -13.61 13.21 16.66
N CYS A 149 -14.27 12.25 16.01
CA CYS A 149 -14.32 10.89 16.50
C CYS A 149 -12.93 10.25 16.44
N SER A 150 -12.55 9.56 17.52
CA SER A 150 -11.26 8.85 17.63
C SER A 150 -10.98 7.86 16.49
N VAL A 151 -12.03 7.32 15.87
CA VAL A 151 -11.92 6.35 14.76
C VAL A 151 -12.20 6.97 13.38
N TYR A 152 -12.32 8.30 13.29
CA TYR A 152 -12.71 8.99 12.06
C TYR A 152 -11.77 8.67 10.88
N GLU A 153 -10.46 8.62 11.12
CA GLU A 153 -9.44 8.31 10.08
C GLU A 153 -9.55 6.87 9.56
N ILE A 154 -10.08 5.95 10.37
CA ILE A 154 -10.33 4.56 9.95
C ILE A 154 -11.67 4.47 9.19
N CYS A 155 -12.67 5.27 9.57
CA CYS A 155 -13.95 5.36 8.84
C CYS A 155 -13.80 6.08 7.49
N HIS A 156 -12.83 6.98 7.38
CA HIS A 156 -12.53 7.78 6.20
C HIS A 156 -11.07 7.62 5.77
N PRO A 157 -10.66 6.41 5.35
CA PRO A 157 -9.28 6.15 4.98
C PRO A 157 -8.88 6.90 3.71
N GLU A 158 -7.63 7.34 3.64
CA GLU A 158 -7.03 7.75 2.37
C GLU A 158 -6.81 6.55 1.46
N GLY A 159 -6.98 6.73 0.15
CA GLY A 159 -6.75 5.68 -0.85
C GLY A 159 -8.02 5.08 -1.47
N LEU A 160 -9.18 5.37 -0.90
CA LEU A 160 -10.50 4.94 -1.39
C LEU A 160 -11.35 6.14 -1.80
N LEU A 161 -11.99 6.02 -2.96
CA LEU A 161 -12.88 7.00 -3.56
C LEU A 161 -14.30 6.44 -3.58
N LYS A 162 -15.28 7.32 -3.33
CA LYS A 162 -16.70 6.94 -3.40
C LYS A 162 -17.02 6.35 -4.78
N GLY A 163 -17.63 5.17 -4.80
CA GLY A 163 -17.98 4.45 -6.03
C GLY A 163 -16.97 3.39 -6.47
N ASP A 164 -15.82 3.26 -5.77
CA ASP A 164 -14.86 2.20 -6.07
C ASP A 164 -15.47 0.81 -5.89
N LYS A 165 -15.15 -0.08 -6.82
CA LYS A 165 -15.50 -1.50 -6.72
C LYS A 165 -14.41 -2.21 -5.93
N CYS A 166 -14.67 -2.50 -4.66
CA CYS A 166 -13.71 -3.14 -3.78
C CYS A 166 -14.12 -4.57 -3.44
N LYS A 167 -13.14 -5.43 -3.14
CA LYS A 167 -13.35 -6.74 -2.55
C LYS A 167 -12.95 -6.71 -1.08
N ILE A 168 -13.80 -7.24 -0.21
CA ILE A 168 -13.46 -7.47 1.19
C ILE A 168 -12.49 -8.64 1.23
N VAL A 169 -11.22 -8.39 1.55
CA VAL A 169 -10.18 -9.43 1.59
C VAL A 169 -9.98 -10.00 2.99
N GLU A 170 -10.37 -9.25 4.02
CA GLU A 170 -10.24 -9.67 5.41
C GLU A 170 -11.28 -8.91 6.26
N VAL A 171 -11.95 -9.63 7.16
CA VAL A 171 -12.82 -9.04 8.17
C VAL A 171 -12.15 -9.21 9.53
N LEU A 172 -11.84 -8.09 10.17
CA LEU A 172 -11.22 -8.03 11.48
C LEU A 172 -12.30 -7.80 12.55
N GLU A 173 -11.95 -8.08 13.81
CA GLU A 173 -12.84 -7.84 14.94
C GLU A 173 -13.21 -6.35 15.11
N SER A 174 -14.27 -6.12 15.88
CA SER A 174 -14.85 -4.79 16.12
C SER A 174 -13.83 -3.79 16.67
N LEU A 175 -14.13 -2.50 16.49
CA LEU A 175 -13.37 -1.43 17.14
C LEU A 175 -13.40 -1.59 18.66
N ASP A 176 -12.24 -1.46 19.32
CA ASP A 176 -12.13 -1.45 20.79
C ASP A 176 -12.90 -0.25 21.38
N SER A 177 -12.96 0.85 20.63
CA SER A 177 -13.81 2.01 20.91
C SER A 177 -15.15 1.89 20.20
N LYS A 178 -16.23 2.12 20.96
CA LYS A 178 -17.58 2.17 20.39
C LYS A 178 -17.69 3.36 19.44
N CYS A 179 -18.39 3.17 18.33
CA CYS A 179 -18.74 4.27 17.45
C CYS A 179 -19.64 5.26 18.20
N GLU A 180 -19.24 6.52 18.28
CA GLU A 180 -20.05 7.59 18.90
C GLU A 180 -21.40 7.83 18.19
N ALA A 181 -21.52 7.39 16.94
CA ALA A 181 -22.77 7.43 16.18
C ALA A 181 -23.70 6.22 16.46
N GLY A 182 -23.31 5.29 17.34
CA GLY A 182 -24.12 4.11 17.71
C GLY A 182 -24.14 2.99 16.68
N ASN A 183 -23.34 3.07 15.61
CA ASN A 183 -23.30 2.05 14.56
C ASN A 183 -22.48 0.82 14.99
N SER A 184 -22.97 -0.38 14.69
CA SER A 184 -22.21 -1.63 14.82
C SER A 184 -21.24 -1.74 13.64
N LEU A 185 -19.96 -1.47 13.91
CA LEU A 185 -18.90 -1.45 12.91
C LEU A 185 -17.90 -2.59 13.12
N LYS A 186 -17.46 -3.20 12.02
CA LYS A 186 -16.30 -4.08 11.96
C LYS A 186 -15.17 -3.42 11.19
N LYS A 187 -13.93 -3.72 11.55
CA LYS A 187 -12.77 -3.37 10.74
C LYS A 187 -12.68 -4.35 9.57
N VAL A 188 -12.38 -3.85 8.38
CA VAL A 188 -12.22 -4.66 7.18
C VAL A 188 -11.03 -4.17 6.37
N LYS A 189 -10.39 -5.06 5.62
CA LYS A 189 -9.45 -4.67 4.56
C LYS A 189 -10.14 -4.76 3.21
N LEU A 190 -10.09 -3.68 2.46
CA LEU A 190 -10.64 -3.58 1.11
C LEU A 190 -9.50 -3.59 0.08
N ALA A 191 -9.55 -4.53 -0.86
CA ALA A 191 -8.74 -4.49 -2.08
C ALA A 191 -9.51 -3.78 -3.19
N TRP A 192 -8.84 -2.91 -3.94
CA TRP A 192 -9.40 -2.07 -5.01
C TRP A 192 -8.72 -2.38 -6.34
#